data_AF-A0A6L5G1K8-F1
#
_entry.id   AF-A0A6L5G1K8-F1
#
_cell.length_a   1.000
_cell.length_b   1.000
_cell.length_c   1.000
_cell.angle_alpha   90.00
_cell.angle_beta   90.00
_cell.angle_gamma   90.00
#
_symmetry.space_group_name_H-M   'P 1'
#
loop_
_entity.id
_entity.type
_entity.pdbx_description
1 polymer ?
#
loop_
_entity_poly.entity_id
_entity_poly.type
_entity_poly.pdbx_seq_one_letter_code
_entity_poly.pdbx_strand_id
1 'polypeptide(L)'
;MPEDIKATWDKLGIPEAEKNFLGGVSAQYECLRGSTQVWTTDGLRPIKELAPGDEVFSLDEEANNIVVSTVLGQASSGDKEVFEIKARGMTIGASANHPFLVLKDERKEGRERARYTTRWLPVEELKAGDLVAVATDVPSFGKPARLNVPDIPKTATYPRQTTDDLLWWAGLYLGDGYIHDRGDSFSVEIAVDKTDSVLTGEIQRVTSELFDIELTLASDGYRLTGRGTQALAEFLMLNHLDGGALAKRIPDWVFGLPASQRLAFLAGYIDADGYVRDSVANKDVVLHSANDALLEDMRELLILCGIRSSRLSLSTSKHPLDPERVMTSYFVHLSGRFDRIPCRSPRRAERMGRRNYHHVYGSAKGTTFKSHVGEMHGFVRIESIESVGVEPVYDIEVAGHHNFVAEGFIVHNSEVVYHKTKTELEDQGILFMDMDTALRDHGDIVKQYFGTIIPPADNKFAALNSAVWSGGSFIYVPPGVSVDIPLQAYFRINQENMGQFERTLIIVDEDAWVHYVEGCSAPIYTSDSLHSAVVEIIVKPRGRCRYTTIQNWSNNVYN
;
A
#
# COMPACT_ATOMS: atom_id res chain seq x y z
N MET A 1 25.67 -10.85 -23.75
CA MET A 1 25.62 -10.32 -25.14
C MET A 1 26.85 -10.82 -25.92
N PRO A 2 26.70 -11.25 -27.18
CA PRO A 2 27.81 -11.67 -28.07
C PRO A 2 28.90 -10.61 -28.30
N GLU A 3 30.16 -11.02 -28.53
CA GLU A 3 31.33 -10.12 -28.65
C GLU A 3 31.30 -9.20 -29.90
N ASP A 4 30.70 -9.67 -30.99
CA ASP A 4 30.54 -8.96 -32.25
C ASP A 4 29.57 -7.77 -32.13
N ILE A 5 28.51 -7.92 -31.35
CA ILE A 5 27.57 -6.84 -31.03
C ILE A 5 28.27 -5.79 -30.14
N LYS A 6 29.11 -6.23 -29.19
CA LYS A 6 29.84 -5.35 -28.26
C LYS A 6 30.85 -4.47 -29.01
N ALA A 7 31.57 -5.08 -29.95
CA ALA A 7 32.49 -4.38 -30.84
C ALA A 7 31.78 -3.40 -31.79
N THR A 8 30.52 -3.66 -32.14
CA THR A 8 29.72 -2.77 -32.99
C THR A 8 29.27 -1.54 -32.21
N TRP A 9 28.85 -1.69 -30.96
CA TRP A 9 28.47 -0.58 -30.08
C TRP A 9 29.64 0.35 -29.72
N ASP A 10 30.84 -0.21 -29.53
CA ASP A 10 32.06 0.58 -29.31
C ASP A 10 32.45 1.41 -30.55
N LYS A 11 32.24 0.87 -31.76
CA LYS A 11 32.50 1.60 -33.02
C LYS A 11 31.47 2.70 -33.30
N LEU A 12 30.24 2.54 -32.83
CA LEU A 12 29.18 3.53 -32.98
C LEU A 12 29.23 4.64 -31.92
N GLY A 13 30.16 4.56 -30.95
CA GLY A 13 30.33 5.60 -29.93
C GLY A 13 29.19 5.69 -28.91
N ILE A 14 28.41 4.61 -28.77
CA ILE A 14 27.26 4.54 -27.86
C ILE A 14 27.77 4.63 -26.40
N PRO A 15 27.30 5.59 -25.59
CA PRO A 15 27.65 5.71 -24.17
C PRO A 15 27.41 4.43 -23.36
N GLU A 16 28.23 4.20 -22.34
CA GLU A 16 28.17 2.98 -21.52
C GLU A 16 26.84 2.81 -20.76
N ALA A 17 26.18 3.91 -20.42
CA ALA A 17 24.83 3.92 -19.86
C ALA A 17 23.77 3.39 -20.83
N GLU A 18 23.90 3.70 -22.13
CA GLU A 18 22.98 3.22 -23.18
C GLU A 18 23.23 1.74 -23.50
N LYS A 19 24.47 1.24 -23.39
CA LYS A 19 24.78 -0.19 -23.57
C LYS A 19 24.11 -1.09 -22.52
N ASN A 20 23.91 -0.57 -21.31
CA ASN A 20 23.20 -1.29 -20.25
C ASN A 20 21.68 -1.29 -20.45
N PHE A 21 21.13 -0.27 -21.14
CA PHE A 21 19.71 -0.12 -21.42
C PHE A 21 19.28 -0.82 -22.72
N LEU A 22 20.15 -0.86 -23.73
CA LEU A 22 19.96 -1.57 -25.00
C LEU A 22 20.16 -3.09 -24.89
N GLY A 23 20.45 -3.61 -23.69
CA GLY A 23 20.72 -5.01 -23.40
C GLY A 23 19.49 -5.91 -23.24
N GLY A 24 18.29 -5.37 -23.49
CA GLY A 24 17.03 -6.09 -23.45
C GLY A 24 16.01 -5.42 -22.55
N VAL A 25 14.74 -5.56 -22.92
CA VAL A 25 13.60 -5.18 -22.08
C VAL A 25 13.72 -5.96 -20.78
N SER A 26 14.06 -5.27 -19.69
CA SER A 26 13.79 -5.77 -18.35
C SER A 26 12.28 -5.87 -18.28
N ALA A 27 11.76 -7.10 -18.31
CA ALA A 27 10.37 -7.35 -17.99
C ALA A 27 10.05 -6.56 -16.70
N GLN A 28 9.22 -5.52 -16.85
CA GLN A 28 9.07 -4.44 -15.90
C GLN A 28 8.26 -4.95 -14.71
N TYR A 29 8.96 -5.60 -13.79
CA TYR A 29 8.33 -6.19 -12.62
C TYR A 29 8.61 -5.30 -11.41
N GLU A 30 7.82 -4.25 -11.25
CA GLU A 30 7.79 -3.36 -10.09
C GLU A 30 7.21 -4.14 -8.91
N CYS A 31 7.94 -4.39 -7.83
CA CYS A 31 7.38 -5.22 -6.74
C CYS A 31 7.82 -4.78 -5.34
N LEU A 32 7.01 -5.14 -4.36
CA LEU A 32 7.26 -4.94 -2.93
C LEU A 32 7.59 -6.27 -2.24
N ARG A 33 8.31 -6.20 -1.12
CA ARG A 33 8.55 -7.35 -0.24
C ARG A 33 7.21 -7.96 0.19
N GLY A 34 7.09 -9.29 0.20
CA GLY A 34 5.83 -9.95 0.53
C GLY A 34 5.22 -9.63 1.91
N SER A 35 6.03 -9.21 2.89
CA SER A 35 5.56 -8.79 4.21
C SER A 35 5.09 -7.33 4.28
N THR A 36 5.25 -6.56 3.21
CA THR A 36 4.85 -5.14 3.14
C THR A 36 3.36 -5.00 3.44
N GLN A 37 3.02 -4.18 4.43
CA GLN A 37 1.65 -3.95 4.87
C GLN A 37 0.95 -2.92 3.97
N VAL A 38 -0.02 -3.37 3.19
CA VAL A 38 -0.91 -2.49 2.40
C VAL A 38 -2.06 -2.03 3.28
N TRP A 39 -2.41 -0.76 3.18
CA TRP A 39 -3.53 -0.20 3.94
C TRP A 39 -4.84 -0.54 3.24
N THR A 40 -5.73 -1.26 3.93
CA THR A 40 -7.02 -1.73 3.41
C THR A 40 -8.19 -1.24 4.26
N THR A 41 -9.42 -1.36 3.75
CA THR A 41 -10.63 -1.03 4.52
C THR A 41 -10.91 -2.03 5.65
N ASP A 42 -10.23 -3.18 5.68
CA ASP A 42 -10.37 -4.21 6.71
C ASP A 42 -9.13 -4.34 7.62
N GLY A 43 -8.19 -3.41 7.52
CA GLY A 43 -6.92 -3.48 8.27
C GLY A 43 -5.67 -3.29 7.42
N LEU A 44 -4.51 -3.43 8.03
CA LEU A 44 -3.24 -3.58 7.35
C LEU A 44 -3.06 -5.05 6.98
N ARG A 45 -2.81 -5.31 5.69
CA ARG A 45 -2.63 -6.68 5.20
C ARG A 45 -1.32 -6.82 4.45
N PRO A 46 -0.58 -7.92 4.65
CA PRO A 46 0.58 -8.23 3.81
C PRO A 46 0.17 -8.26 2.33
N ILE A 47 0.96 -7.63 1.45
CA ILE A 47 0.68 -7.62 0.01
C ILE A 47 0.53 -9.03 -0.59
N LYS A 48 1.28 -10.00 -0.05
CA LYS A 48 1.22 -11.41 -0.47
C LYS A 48 -0.13 -12.09 -0.14
N GLU A 49 -0.95 -11.50 0.72
CA GLU A 49 -2.24 -12.04 1.18
C GLU A 49 -3.43 -11.31 0.57
N LEU A 50 -3.20 -10.27 -0.26
CA LEU A 50 -4.27 -9.58 -0.96
C LEU A 50 -4.82 -10.40 -2.13
N ALA A 51 -6.12 -10.24 -2.38
CA ALA A 51 -6.86 -10.94 -3.42
C ALA A 51 -7.72 -9.94 -4.23
N PRO A 52 -8.10 -10.31 -5.47
CA PRO A 52 -9.07 -9.53 -6.24
C PRO A 52 -10.37 -9.29 -5.46
N GLY A 53 -10.83 -8.05 -5.42
CA GLY A 53 -11.99 -7.62 -4.66
C GLY A 53 -11.67 -6.99 -3.30
N ASP A 54 -10.45 -7.16 -2.78
CA ASP A 54 -9.99 -6.41 -1.60
C ASP A 54 -9.99 -4.90 -1.90
N GLU A 55 -10.32 -4.09 -0.90
CA GLU A 55 -10.36 -2.63 -1.01
C GLU A 55 -9.12 -2.00 -0.36
N VAL A 56 -8.33 -1.26 -1.15
CA VAL A 56 -7.11 -0.57 -0.74
C VAL A 56 -7.27 0.94 -0.87
N PHE A 57 -6.35 1.71 -0.28
CA PHE A 57 -6.32 3.16 -0.46
C PHE A 57 -5.35 3.58 -1.56
N SER A 58 -5.79 4.52 -2.40
CA SER A 58 -5.03 5.05 -3.55
C SER A 58 -5.08 6.57 -3.57
N LEU A 59 -4.06 7.22 -4.10
CA LEU A 59 -4.05 8.65 -4.39
C LEU A 59 -4.71 8.92 -5.75
N ASP A 60 -5.80 9.68 -5.75
CA ASP A 60 -6.27 10.38 -6.92
C ASP A 60 -5.39 11.63 -7.12
N GLU A 61 -4.45 11.57 -8.07
CA GLU A 61 -3.52 12.66 -8.35
C GLU A 61 -4.24 13.92 -8.88
N GLU A 62 -5.38 13.78 -9.56
CA GLU A 62 -6.14 14.91 -10.11
C GLU A 62 -6.94 15.62 -9.01
N ALA A 63 -7.62 14.86 -8.17
CA ALA A 63 -8.35 15.39 -7.01
C ALA A 63 -7.41 15.75 -5.84
N ASN A 64 -6.14 15.34 -5.91
CA ASN A 64 -5.13 15.51 -4.88
C ASN A 64 -5.61 14.95 -3.52
N ASN A 65 -6.22 13.77 -3.54
CA ASN A 65 -6.87 13.17 -2.39
C ASN A 65 -6.76 11.64 -2.36
N ILE A 66 -6.84 11.04 -1.17
CA ILE A 66 -6.86 9.57 -1.04
C ILE A 66 -8.29 9.05 -1.17
N VAL A 67 -8.48 8.01 -1.96
CA VAL A 67 -9.75 7.33 -2.23
C VAL A 67 -9.64 5.83 -1.98
N VAL A 68 -10.78 5.14 -1.94
CA VAL A 68 -10.84 3.68 -1.90
C VAL A 68 -10.83 3.14 -3.34
N SER A 69 -9.96 2.18 -3.60
CA SER A 69 -9.85 1.48 -4.88
C SER A 69 -9.89 -0.03 -4.67
N THR A 70 -10.32 -0.77 -5.69
CA THR A 70 -10.42 -2.23 -5.63
C THR A 70 -9.20 -2.88 -6.25
N VAL A 71 -8.68 -3.91 -5.59
CA VAL A 71 -7.64 -4.80 -6.12
C VAL A 71 -8.24 -5.65 -7.25
N LEU A 72 -7.64 -5.61 -8.43
CA LEU A 72 -8.02 -6.38 -9.61
C LEU A 72 -7.23 -7.70 -9.71
N GLY A 73 -5.99 -7.71 -9.22
CA GLY A 73 -5.06 -8.82 -9.36
C GLY A 73 -3.93 -8.77 -8.35
N GLN A 74 -3.28 -9.91 -8.14
CA GLN A 74 -2.03 -10.02 -7.38
C GLN A 74 -1.10 -11.00 -8.10
N ALA A 75 0.18 -10.67 -8.20
CA ALA A 75 1.19 -11.55 -8.76
C ALA A 75 2.45 -11.59 -7.90
N SER A 76 3.08 -12.77 -7.87
CA SER A 76 4.45 -12.92 -7.40
C SER A 76 5.39 -12.86 -8.59
N SER A 77 6.45 -12.06 -8.48
CA SER A 77 7.51 -12.00 -9.48
C SER A 77 8.75 -12.80 -9.07
N GLY A 78 8.60 -13.72 -8.12
CA GLY A 78 9.69 -14.52 -7.57
C GLY A 78 10.65 -13.71 -6.69
N ASP A 79 11.87 -14.22 -6.56
CA ASP A 79 12.90 -13.66 -5.70
C ASP A 79 13.67 -12.54 -6.40
N LYS A 80 13.75 -11.36 -5.78
CA LYS A 80 14.51 -10.21 -6.29
C LYS A 80 15.31 -9.53 -5.20
N GLU A 81 16.35 -8.80 -5.59
CA GLU A 81 17.03 -7.90 -4.67
C GLU A 81 16.07 -6.81 -4.18
N VAL A 82 15.94 -6.68 -2.86
CA VAL A 82 15.08 -5.74 -2.17
C VAL A 82 15.92 -4.64 -1.54
N PHE A 83 15.45 -3.42 -1.70
CA PHE A 83 15.99 -2.22 -1.09
C PHE A 83 15.01 -1.73 -0.02
N GLU A 84 15.53 -1.50 1.18
CA GLU A 84 14.77 -0.96 2.30
C GLU A 84 14.87 0.57 2.30
N ILE A 85 13.74 1.24 2.09
CA ILE A 85 13.62 2.69 2.11
C ILE A 85 13.10 3.13 3.46
N LYS A 86 13.84 4.01 4.14
CA LYS A 86 13.46 4.60 5.44
C LYS A 86 13.09 6.06 5.26
N ALA A 87 11.92 6.47 5.77
CA ALA A 87 11.54 7.87 5.79
C ALA A 87 10.60 8.17 6.97
N ARG A 88 11.02 9.08 7.87
CA ARG A 88 10.21 9.58 9.00
C ARG A 88 9.62 8.45 9.86
N GLY A 89 10.44 7.44 10.17
CA GLY A 89 10.04 6.27 10.97
C GLY A 89 9.21 5.21 10.23
N MET A 90 8.83 5.45 8.98
CA MET A 90 8.24 4.44 8.08
C MET A 90 9.34 3.71 7.33
N THR A 91 9.08 2.44 6.99
CA THR A 91 10.02 1.59 6.25
C THR A 91 9.26 0.72 5.28
N ILE A 92 9.75 0.62 4.05
CA ILE A 92 9.18 -0.24 3.01
C ILE A 92 10.31 -0.93 2.26
N GLY A 93 10.11 -2.21 1.92
CA GLY A 93 11.02 -2.98 1.07
C GLY A 93 10.48 -3.10 -0.35
N ALA A 94 11.26 -2.70 -1.35
CA ALA A 94 10.86 -2.72 -2.76
C ALA A 94 12.02 -3.12 -3.69
N SER A 95 11.73 -3.63 -4.88
CA SER A 95 12.74 -3.91 -5.92
C SER A 95 13.30 -2.62 -6.51
N ALA A 96 14.51 -2.69 -7.11
CA ALA A 96 15.23 -1.54 -7.68
C ALA A 96 14.38 -0.68 -8.63
N ASN A 97 13.54 -1.32 -9.43
CA ASN A 97 12.70 -0.70 -10.45
C ASN A 97 11.32 -0.25 -9.94
N HIS A 98 10.95 -0.53 -8.68
CA HIS A 98 9.61 -0.20 -8.19
C HIS A 98 9.47 1.32 -7.98
N PRO A 99 8.48 1.99 -8.58
CA PRO A 99 8.43 3.44 -8.58
C PRO A 99 7.69 4.03 -7.38
N PHE A 100 8.26 5.11 -6.85
CA PHE A 100 7.70 5.92 -5.79
C PHE A 100 7.29 7.29 -6.32
N LEU A 101 6.18 7.83 -5.82
CA LEU A 101 5.78 9.19 -6.14
C LEU A 101 6.68 10.15 -5.37
N VAL A 102 7.47 10.93 -6.10
CA VAL A 102 8.41 11.90 -5.54
C VAL A 102 8.07 13.32 -5.97
N LEU A 103 8.48 14.28 -5.15
CA LEU A 103 8.37 15.69 -5.44
C LEU A 103 9.76 16.28 -5.73
N LYS A 104 10.03 16.59 -6.99
CA LYS A 104 11.32 17.12 -7.44
C LYS A 104 11.26 18.64 -7.61
N ASP A 105 12.35 19.31 -7.23
CA ASP A 105 12.56 20.73 -7.51
C ASP A 105 13.13 20.91 -8.92
N GLU A 106 12.27 21.26 -9.86
CA GLU A 106 12.58 21.53 -11.27
C GLU A 106 12.71 23.03 -11.55
N ARG A 107 13.23 23.80 -10.57
CA ARG A 107 13.51 25.23 -10.78
C ARG A 107 14.52 25.44 -11.90
N LYS A 108 14.25 26.44 -12.76
CA LYS A 108 15.20 26.88 -13.78
C LYS A 108 16.47 27.42 -13.13
N GLU A 109 17.60 27.17 -13.76
CA GLU A 109 18.90 27.67 -13.33
C GLU A 109 18.87 29.20 -13.12
N GLY A 110 19.45 29.67 -12.01
CA GLY A 110 19.43 31.08 -11.61
C GLY A 110 18.15 31.57 -10.90
N ARG A 111 17.14 30.71 -10.68
CA ARG A 111 15.97 31.05 -9.86
C ARG A 111 16.15 30.61 -8.40
N GLU A 112 15.92 31.53 -7.47
CA GLU A 112 16.05 31.24 -6.03
C GLU A 112 14.91 30.38 -5.48
N ARG A 113 13.68 30.55 -5.99
CA ARG A 113 12.49 29.85 -5.49
C ARG A 113 12.33 28.48 -6.16
N ALA A 114 12.22 27.45 -5.32
CA ALA A 114 11.94 26.09 -5.75
C ALA A 114 10.61 25.98 -6.50
N ARG A 115 10.59 25.16 -7.56
CA ARG A 115 9.40 24.82 -8.34
C ARG A 115 9.24 23.30 -8.34
N TYR A 116 8.30 22.84 -7.53
CA TYR A 116 8.05 21.43 -7.34
C TYR A 116 7.14 20.85 -8.42
N THR A 117 7.38 19.60 -8.79
CA THR A 117 6.55 18.78 -9.68
C THR A 117 6.64 17.32 -9.25
N THR A 118 5.53 16.58 -9.39
CA THR A 118 5.45 15.16 -9.06
C THR A 118 6.05 14.30 -10.18
N ARG A 119 6.81 13.27 -9.81
CA ARG A 119 7.39 12.27 -10.72
C ARG A 119 7.30 10.90 -10.08
N TRP A 120 7.06 9.88 -10.88
CA TRP A 120 7.24 8.49 -10.47
C TRP A 120 8.68 8.10 -10.80
N LEU A 121 9.48 7.75 -9.79
CA LEU A 121 10.86 7.34 -9.97
C LEU A 121 11.13 5.97 -9.34
N PRO A 122 11.86 5.07 -10.02
CA PRO A 122 12.24 3.78 -9.47
C PRO A 122 13.20 3.94 -8.29
N VAL A 123 13.24 2.95 -7.39
CA VAL A 123 14.12 2.96 -6.20
C VAL A 123 15.58 3.25 -6.55
N GLU A 124 16.09 2.72 -7.66
CA GLU A 124 17.48 2.91 -8.10
C GLU A 124 17.83 4.37 -8.45
N GLU A 125 16.83 5.19 -8.75
CA GLU A 125 16.99 6.63 -9.00
C GLU A 125 16.76 7.49 -7.74
N LEU A 126 16.25 6.89 -6.66
CA LEU A 126 16.02 7.58 -5.40
C LEU A 126 17.32 7.76 -4.62
N LYS A 127 17.39 8.84 -3.86
CA LYS A 127 18.51 9.10 -2.93
C LYS A 127 18.02 9.69 -1.62
N ALA A 128 18.84 9.51 -0.58
CA ALA A 128 18.62 10.17 0.71
C ALA A 128 18.44 11.69 0.51
N GLY A 129 17.41 12.24 1.15
CA GLY A 129 17.00 13.63 1.03
C GLY A 129 15.91 13.91 -0.01
N ASP A 130 15.64 13.00 -0.95
CA ASP A 130 14.51 13.11 -1.88
C ASP A 130 13.18 13.12 -1.12
N LEU A 131 12.20 13.84 -1.67
CA LEU A 131 10.86 13.97 -1.10
C LEU A 131 9.95 12.90 -1.69
N VAL A 132 9.52 11.94 -0.88
CA VAL A 132 8.62 10.84 -1.25
C VAL A 132 7.23 11.04 -0.66
N ALA A 133 6.20 10.71 -1.43
CA ALA A 133 4.80 10.84 -1.05
C ALA A 133 4.41 9.79 -0.01
N VAL A 134 3.69 10.23 1.02
CA VAL A 134 3.19 9.39 2.10
C VAL A 134 1.75 9.75 2.45
N ALA A 135 0.97 8.73 2.79
CA ALA A 135 -0.34 8.89 3.39
C ALA A 135 -0.21 9.36 4.84
N THR A 136 -1.18 10.15 5.27
CA THR A 136 -1.23 10.78 6.60
C THR A 136 -2.60 10.63 7.27
N ASP A 137 -3.60 10.26 6.46
CA ASP A 137 -4.94 9.87 6.85
C ASP A 137 -5.51 8.94 5.78
N VAL A 138 -6.72 8.46 6.02
CA VAL A 138 -7.52 7.66 5.09
C VAL A 138 -8.91 8.29 4.91
N PRO A 139 -9.58 8.09 3.76
CA PRO A 139 -10.94 8.57 3.55
C PRO A 139 -11.92 7.99 4.57
N SER A 140 -13.12 8.56 4.64
CA SER A 140 -14.19 7.94 5.42
C SER A 140 -14.64 6.64 4.76
N PHE A 141 -14.65 5.55 5.53
CA PHE A 141 -15.12 4.23 5.09
C PHE A 141 -15.79 3.50 6.26
N GLY A 142 -16.33 2.32 5.96
CA GLY A 142 -16.86 1.40 6.95
C GLY A 142 -18.34 1.61 7.26
N LYS A 143 -18.93 0.58 7.88
CA LYS A 143 -20.34 0.56 8.32
C LYS A 143 -20.42 -0.17 9.66
N PRO A 144 -21.43 0.12 10.50
CA PRO A 144 -21.63 -0.62 11.74
C PRO A 144 -21.71 -2.14 11.49
N ALA A 145 -20.93 -2.92 12.24
CA ALA A 145 -20.90 -4.37 12.14
C ALA A 145 -22.12 -4.98 12.85
N ARG A 146 -22.54 -6.16 12.39
CA ARG A 146 -23.53 -6.99 13.09
C ARG A 146 -22.84 -7.86 14.11
N LEU A 147 -23.48 -8.04 15.27
CA LEU A 147 -22.92 -8.78 16.39
C LEU A 147 -23.74 -10.03 16.68
N ASN A 148 -23.02 -11.06 17.12
CA ASN A 148 -23.60 -12.28 17.61
C ASN A 148 -24.15 -12.06 19.02
N VAL A 149 -25.34 -12.56 19.29
CA VAL A 149 -25.98 -12.46 20.61
C VAL A 149 -26.13 -13.86 21.20
N PRO A 150 -25.93 -14.02 22.53
CA PRO A 150 -26.11 -15.30 23.20
C PRO A 150 -27.57 -15.76 23.15
N ASP A 151 -27.80 -17.06 23.40
CA ASP A 151 -29.15 -17.61 23.52
C ASP A 151 -29.70 -17.34 24.92
N ILE A 152 -30.25 -16.14 25.09
CA ILE A 152 -30.73 -15.61 26.37
C ILE A 152 -32.27 -15.60 26.46
N PRO A 153 -32.85 -15.68 27.67
CA PRO A 153 -34.27 -15.45 27.90
C PRO A 153 -34.69 -14.08 27.35
N LYS A 154 -35.93 -13.97 26.83
CA LYS A 154 -36.49 -12.77 26.15
C LYS A 154 -36.38 -11.43 26.90
N THR A 155 -35.99 -11.44 28.18
CA THR A 155 -35.93 -10.26 29.05
C THR A 155 -34.60 -9.52 29.00
N ALA A 156 -33.49 -10.16 28.60
CA ALA A 156 -32.20 -9.48 28.48
C ALA A 156 -32.02 -8.87 27.08
N THR A 157 -31.48 -7.65 27.00
CA THR A 157 -31.23 -6.94 25.74
C THR A 157 -29.74 -6.87 25.48
N TYR A 158 -29.31 -7.36 24.30
CA TYR A 158 -27.93 -7.25 23.83
C TYR A 158 -27.89 -6.53 22.49
N PRO A 159 -26.87 -5.68 22.26
CA PRO A 159 -26.74 -4.96 21.00
C PRO A 159 -26.46 -5.95 19.86
N ARG A 160 -27.22 -5.80 18.77
CA ARG A 160 -27.04 -6.59 17.52
C ARG A 160 -26.18 -5.88 16.49
N GLN A 161 -25.86 -4.61 16.74
CA GLN A 161 -25.03 -3.78 15.88
C GLN A 161 -24.10 -2.93 16.72
N THR A 162 -22.98 -2.56 16.14
CA THR A 162 -22.00 -1.70 16.78
C THR A 162 -22.49 -0.26 16.90
N THR A 163 -22.17 0.38 18.03
CA THR A 163 -22.42 1.79 18.33
C THR A 163 -21.18 2.40 18.97
N ASP A 164 -21.07 3.73 18.98
CA ASP A 164 -19.94 4.41 19.62
C ASP A 164 -19.86 4.06 21.13
N ASP A 165 -21.00 3.93 21.83
CA ASP A 165 -21.06 3.48 23.23
C ASP A 165 -20.55 2.06 23.43
N LEU A 166 -20.97 1.13 22.57
CA LEU A 166 -20.51 -0.25 22.65
C LEU A 166 -19.02 -0.37 22.38
N LEU A 167 -18.50 0.36 21.39
CA LEU A 167 -17.07 0.29 21.06
C LEU A 167 -16.21 0.93 22.13
N TRP A 168 -16.64 2.05 22.70
CA TRP A 168 -15.98 2.60 23.89
C TRP A 168 -15.95 1.58 25.04
N TRP A 169 -17.09 0.94 25.33
CA TRP A 169 -17.14 -0.08 26.37
C TRP A 169 -16.25 -1.29 26.05
N ALA A 170 -16.23 -1.74 24.80
CA ALA A 170 -15.42 -2.89 24.36
C ALA A 170 -13.92 -2.60 24.46
N GLY A 171 -13.47 -1.39 24.08
CA GLY A 171 -12.08 -0.97 24.24
C GLY A 171 -11.68 -0.91 25.72
N LEU A 172 -12.56 -0.41 26.58
CA LEU A 172 -12.35 -0.38 28.03
C LEU A 172 -12.25 -1.80 28.62
N TYR A 173 -13.15 -2.69 28.20
CA TYR A 173 -13.10 -4.10 28.58
C TYR A 173 -11.82 -4.80 28.09
N LEU A 174 -11.31 -4.43 26.91
CA LEU A 174 -10.06 -5.01 26.40
C LEU A 174 -8.86 -4.63 27.29
N GLY A 175 -8.83 -3.39 27.78
CA GLY A 175 -7.82 -2.91 28.74
C GLY A 175 -7.95 -3.53 30.13
N ASP A 176 -9.06 -3.26 30.82
CA ASP A 176 -9.22 -3.55 32.26
C ASP A 176 -10.24 -4.66 32.58
N GLY A 177 -10.94 -5.18 31.59
CA GLY A 177 -11.93 -6.24 31.75
C GLY A 177 -11.31 -7.64 31.75
N TYR A 178 -11.98 -8.60 32.36
CA TYR A 178 -11.61 -10.01 32.22
C TYR A 178 -12.80 -10.93 32.51
N ILE A 179 -12.75 -12.15 31.97
CA ILE A 179 -13.70 -13.22 32.26
C ILE A 179 -13.09 -14.17 33.29
N HIS A 180 -13.76 -14.36 34.42
CA HIS A 180 -13.48 -15.44 35.37
C HIS A 180 -14.22 -16.70 34.94
N ASP A 181 -13.49 -17.79 34.80
CA ASP A 181 -14.03 -19.14 34.74
C ASP A 181 -14.13 -19.71 36.16
N ARG A 182 -15.35 -20.04 36.61
CA ARG A 182 -15.62 -20.67 37.91
C ARG A 182 -15.84 -22.18 37.82
N GLY A 183 -15.60 -22.77 36.66
CA GLY A 183 -15.78 -24.18 36.35
C GLY A 183 -17.20 -24.54 35.90
N ASP A 184 -18.23 -24.01 36.59
CA ASP A 184 -19.64 -24.22 36.24
C ASP A 184 -20.30 -22.99 35.57
N SER A 185 -19.62 -21.84 35.61
CA SER A 185 -20.15 -20.55 35.19
C SER A 185 -19.04 -19.56 34.85
N PHE A 186 -19.39 -18.57 34.02
CA PHE A 186 -18.51 -17.43 33.71
C PHE A 186 -19.02 -16.17 34.40
N SER A 187 -18.10 -15.28 34.78
CA SER A 187 -18.45 -13.94 35.24
C SER A 187 -17.48 -12.90 34.68
N VAL A 188 -18.02 -11.75 34.28
CA VAL A 188 -17.23 -10.60 33.81
C VAL A 188 -16.97 -9.65 34.97
N GLU A 189 -15.73 -9.20 35.08
CA GLU A 189 -15.33 -8.14 36.00
C GLU A 189 -14.47 -7.09 35.26
N ILE A 190 -14.48 -5.85 35.74
CA ILE A 190 -13.72 -4.74 35.17
C ILE A 190 -12.93 -4.07 36.30
N ALA A 191 -11.61 -3.98 36.17
CA ALA A 191 -10.77 -3.25 37.10
C ALA A 191 -11.05 -1.74 37.02
N VAL A 192 -11.05 -1.05 38.16
CA VAL A 192 -11.29 0.40 38.22
C VAL A 192 -10.39 1.08 39.26
N ASP A 193 -10.00 2.32 38.97
CA ASP A 193 -9.38 3.21 39.94
C ASP A 193 -10.47 3.87 40.78
N LYS A 194 -10.53 3.54 42.07
CA LYS A 194 -11.50 4.12 43.04
C LYS A 194 -11.48 5.65 43.11
N THR A 195 -10.41 6.29 42.64
CA THR A 195 -10.30 7.76 42.60
C THR A 195 -10.99 8.36 41.37
N ASP A 196 -11.25 7.58 40.32
CA ASP A 196 -11.96 7.99 39.11
C ASP A 196 -13.45 7.57 39.19
N SER A 197 -14.19 8.25 40.08
CA SER A 197 -15.62 7.99 40.27
C SER A 197 -16.46 8.36 39.04
N VAL A 198 -15.98 9.28 38.20
CA VAL A 198 -16.67 9.68 36.97
C VAL A 198 -16.60 8.56 35.93
N LEU A 199 -15.40 8.02 35.68
CA LEU A 199 -15.24 6.87 34.78
C LEU A 199 -16.01 5.65 35.32
N THR A 200 -15.92 5.38 36.62
CA THR A 200 -16.64 4.27 37.26
C THR A 200 -18.16 4.38 37.03
N GLY A 201 -18.75 5.57 37.26
CA GLY A 201 -20.17 5.81 37.02
C GLY A 201 -20.56 5.69 35.55
N GLU A 202 -19.70 6.12 34.63
CA GLU A 202 -19.92 5.99 33.20
C GLU A 202 -19.88 4.53 32.74
N ILE A 203 -18.94 3.71 33.24
CA ILE A 203 -18.92 2.26 32.98
C ILE A 203 -20.24 1.62 33.43
N GLN A 204 -20.72 1.94 34.64
CA GLN A 204 -21.98 1.40 35.17
C GLN A 204 -23.17 1.80 34.30
N ARG A 205 -23.28 3.08 33.93
CA ARG A 205 -24.35 3.62 33.08
C ARG A 205 -24.38 2.92 31.72
N VAL A 206 -23.24 2.90 31.02
CA VAL A 206 -23.15 2.31 29.68
C VAL A 206 -23.39 0.80 29.72
N THR A 207 -22.91 0.09 30.76
CA THR A 207 -23.17 -1.35 30.90
C THR A 207 -24.66 -1.63 31.11
N SER A 208 -25.33 -0.85 31.95
CA SER A 208 -26.77 -0.98 32.20
C SER A 208 -27.58 -0.71 30.93
N GLU A 209 -27.27 0.38 30.20
CA GLU A 209 -27.96 0.73 28.95
C GLU A 209 -27.76 -0.28 27.83
N LEU A 210 -26.55 -0.85 27.68
CA LEU A 210 -26.24 -1.78 26.61
C LEU A 210 -26.73 -3.21 26.88
N PHE A 211 -26.63 -3.66 28.13
CA PHE A 211 -26.75 -5.08 28.47
C PHE A 211 -27.83 -5.40 29.51
N ASP A 212 -28.52 -4.39 30.05
CA ASP A 212 -29.45 -4.54 31.18
C ASP A 212 -28.78 -5.19 32.40
N ILE A 213 -27.51 -4.83 32.64
CA ILE A 213 -26.67 -5.36 33.73
C ILE A 213 -26.25 -4.24 34.66
N GLU A 214 -26.62 -4.38 35.94
CA GLU A 214 -26.16 -3.51 37.01
C GLU A 214 -24.82 -4.00 37.57
N LEU A 215 -23.75 -3.25 37.29
CA LEU A 215 -22.45 -3.45 37.90
C LEU A 215 -22.34 -2.66 39.21
N THR A 216 -21.73 -3.28 40.21
CA THR A 216 -21.49 -2.69 41.54
C THR A 216 -20.01 -2.76 41.89
N LEU A 217 -19.53 -1.76 42.65
CA LEU A 217 -18.17 -1.76 43.16
C LEU A 217 -18.01 -2.88 44.20
N ALA A 218 -17.03 -3.75 44.00
CA ALA A 218 -16.72 -4.82 44.93
C ALA A 218 -16.22 -4.26 46.27
N SER A 219 -16.24 -5.09 47.31
CA SER A 219 -15.86 -4.70 48.68
C SER A 219 -14.41 -4.22 48.82
N ASP A 220 -13.53 -4.65 47.92
CA ASP A 220 -12.14 -4.18 47.87
C ASP A 220 -11.98 -2.78 47.25
N GLY A 221 -12.99 -2.31 46.51
CA GLY A 221 -13.01 -1.01 45.86
C GLY A 221 -12.24 -0.91 44.56
N TYR A 222 -11.75 -2.02 43.99
CA TYR A 222 -10.86 -2.00 42.81
C TYR A 222 -11.43 -2.66 41.57
N ARG A 223 -12.68 -3.16 41.65
CA ARG A 223 -13.33 -3.85 40.54
C ARG A 223 -14.83 -3.67 40.55
N LEU A 224 -15.41 -3.56 39.36
CA LEU A 224 -16.83 -3.62 39.10
C LEU A 224 -17.24 -5.06 38.78
N THR A 225 -18.29 -5.54 39.45
CA THR A 225 -18.87 -6.87 39.25
C THR A 225 -20.39 -6.80 39.37
N GLY A 226 -21.10 -7.67 38.64
CA GLY A 226 -22.56 -7.73 38.64
C GLY A 226 -23.08 -9.16 38.64
N ARG A 227 -24.37 -9.32 38.92
CA ARG A 227 -25.08 -10.60 38.68
C ARG A 227 -25.49 -10.67 37.21
N GLY A 228 -25.66 -11.88 36.68
CA GLY A 228 -26.11 -12.07 35.29
C GLY A 228 -25.04 -11.82 34.23
N THR A 229 -23.77 -11.71 34.62
CA THR A 229 -22.65 -11.48 33.68
C THR A 229 -22.24 -12.72 32.88
N GLN A 230 -22.88 -13.87 33.09
CA GLN A 230 -22.63 -15.08 32.29
C GLN A 230 -22.98 -14.85 30.82
N ALA A 231 -24.17 -14.30 30.53
CA ALA A 231 -24.56 -13.96 29.17
C ALA A 231 -23.64 -12.90 28.55
N LEU A 232 -23.08 -12.00 29.36
CA LEU A 232 -22.12 -11.01 28.90
C LEU A 232 -20.79 -11.66 28.52
N ALA A 233 -20.33 -12.63 29.30
CA ALA A 233 -19.16 -13.44 28.95
C ALA A 233 -19.37 -14.19 27.63
N GLU A 234 -20.54 -14.81 27.44
CA GLU A 234 -20.90 -15.49 26.19
C GLU A 234 -20.95 -14.52 25.01
N PHE A 235 -21.53 -13.32 25.18
CA PHE A 235 -21.52 -12.27 24.16
C PHE A 235 -20.10 -11.85 23.78
N LEU A 236 -19.21 -11.67 24.75
CA LEU A 236 -17.80 -11.32 24.51
C LEU A 236 -17.09 -12.42 23.70
N MET A 237 -17.26 -13.69 24.09
CA MET A 237 -16.67 -14.83 23.38
C MET A 237 -17.20 -14.97 21.94
N LEU A 238 -18.52 -14.80 21.75
CA LEU A 238 -19.17 -14.89 20.43
C LEU A 238 -18.73 -13.80 19.44
N ASN A 239 -18.16 -12.70 19.95
CA ASN A 239 -17.68 -11.58 19.15
C ASN A 239 -16.16 -11.40 19.23
N HIS A 240 -15.44 -12.41 19.73
CA HIS A 240 -13.97 -12.47 19.79
C HIS A 240 -13.31 -11.39 20.65
N LEU A 241 -14.02 -10.92 21.69
CA LEU A 241 -13.47 -9.96 22.66
C LEU A 241 -12.84 -10.67 23.87
N ASP A 242 -12.93 -11.99 23.97
CA ASP A 242 -12.41 -12.78 25.08
C ASP A 242 -10.87 -12.94 25.06
N GLY A 243 -10.34 -13.73 25.98
CA GLY A 243 -8.91 -13.98 26.14
C GLY A 243 -8.29 -13.37 27.39
N GLY A 244 -7.16 -13.93 27.79
CA GLY A 244 -6.34 -13.42 28.90
C GLY A 244 -5.49 -12.22 28.48
N ALA A 245 -4.84 -11.57 29.45
CA ALA A 245 -4.04 -10.36 29.23
C ALA A 245 -3.00 -10.48 28.08
N LEU A 246 -2.39 -11.66 27.90
CA LEU A 246 -1.39 -11.93 26.85
C LEU A 246 -1.96 -12.49 25.54
N ALA A 247 -3.28 -12.77 25.50
CA ALA A 247 -3.93 -13.44 24.36
C ALA A 247 -5.01 -12.58 23.68
N LYS A 248 -5.53 -11.56 24.37
CA LYS A 248 -6.49 -10.62 23.81
C LYS A 248 -5.97 -9.97 22.53
N ARG A 249 -6.86 -9.78 21.56
CA ARG A 249 -6.62 -9.11 20.27
C ARG A 249 -7.77 -8.15 19.98
N ILE A 250 -7.54 -7.19 19.09
CA ILE A 250 -8.65 -6.42 18.52
C ILE A 250 -9.35 -7.33 17.50
N PRO A 251 -10.69 -7.53 17.60
CA PRO A 251 -11.40 -8.33 16.60
C PRO A 251 -11.31 -7.71 15.19
N ASP A 252 -11.11 -8.54 14.16
CA ASP A 252 -10.93 -8.10 12.77
C ASP A 252 -12.04 -7.14 12.28
N TRP A 253 -13.28 -7.38 12.71
CA TRP A 253 -14.43 -6.55 12.33
C TRP A 253 -14.35 -5.11 12.85
N VAL A 254 -13.47 -4.80 13.81
CA VAL A 254 -13.26 -3.44 14.35
C VAL A 254 -12.54 -2.53 13.33
N PHE A 255 -11.61 -3.05 12.54
CA PHE A 255 -10.83 -2.25 11.58
C PHE A 255 -11.71 -1.69 10.45
N GLY A 256 -12.73 -2.43 10.03
CA GLY A 256 -13.73 -2.01 9.03
C GLY A 256 -14.89 -1.14 9.53
N LEU A 257 -14.91 -0.75 10.80
CA LEU A 257 -15.98 0.10 11.36
C LEU A 257 -15.87 1.56 10.93
N PRO A 258 -16.93 2.38 11.02
CA PRO A 258 -16.82 3.82 10.82
C PRO A 258 -15.79 4.47 11.76
N ALA A 259 -15.16 5.55 11.32
CA ALA A 259 -14.11 6.23 12.10
C ALA A 259 -14.54 6.62 13.52
N SER A 260 -15.81 7.01 13.75
CA SER A 260 -16.32 7.32 15.10
C SER A 260 -16.22 6.13 16.04
N GLN A 261 -16.54 4.92 15.55
CA GLN A 261 -16.54 3.69 16.32
C GLN A 261 -15.12 3.19 16.59
N ARG A 262 -14.21 3.30 15.61
CA ARG A 262 -12.78 3.02 15.84
C ARG A 262 -12.17 3.96 16.88
N LEU A 263 -12.47 5.26 16.79
CA LEU A 263 -12.04 6.27 17.76
C LEU A 263 -12.63 6.02 19.15
N ALA A 264 -13.91 5.62 19.23
CA ALA A 264 -14.55 5.25 20.48
C ALA A 264 -13.88 4.04 21.12
N PHE A 265 -13.53 3.01 20.34
CA PHE A 265 -12.78 1.85 20.83
C PHE A 265 -11.42 2.24 21.41
N LEU A 266 -10.63 3.04 20.67
CA LEU A 266 -9.36 3.57 21.15
C LEU A 266 -9.54 4.39 22.43
N ALA A 267 -10.60 5.21 22.51
CA ALA A 267 -10.91 6.00 23.70
C ALA A 267 -11.18 5.13 24.93
N GLY A 268 -11.96 4.06 24.76
CA GLY A 268 -12.24 3.09 25.82
C GLY A 268 -10.97 2.45 26.36
N TYR A 269 -10.10 1.98 25.47
CA TYR A 269 -8.83 1.38 25.87
C TYR A 269 -7.91 2.39 26.58
N ILE A 270 -7.87 3.64 26.13
CA ILE A 270 -7.08 4.71 26.76
C ILE A 270 -7.65 5.11 28.13
N ASP A 271 -8.97 5.11 28.29
CA ASP A 271 -9.62 5.38 29.58
C ASP A 271 -9.26 4.31 30.62
N ALA A 272 -9.15 3.05 30.20
CA ALA A 272 -8.65 1.95 31.01
C ALA A 272 -7.13 2.04 31.28
N ASP A 273 -6.31 1.75 30.26
CA ASP A 273 -4.88 1.46 30.44
C ASP A 273 -3.96 2.54 29.84
N GLY A 274 -4.53 3.64 29.31
CA GLY A 274 -3.77 4.71 28.69
C GLY A 274 -3.02 5.57 29.71
N TYR A 275 -1.72 5.77 29.52
CA TYR A 275 -0.94 6.72 30.32
C TYR A 275 -0.70 8.02 29.54
N VAL A 276 -1.33 9.11 29.98
CA VAL A 276 -1.06 10.45 29.43
C VAL A 276 0.06 11.12 30.23
N ARG A 277 1.23 11.28 29.61
CA ARG A 277 2.39 11.94 30.24
C ARG A 277 2.06 13.40 30.55
N ASP A 278 2.37 13.82 31.77
CA ASP A 278 2.22 15.21 32.21
C ASP A 278 3.60 15.84 32.38
N SER A 279 4.21 16.25 31.26
CA SER A 279 5.45 17.01 31.27
C SER A 279 5.28 18.32 30.50
N VAL A 280 5.96 19.38 30.94
CA VAL A 280 5.92 20.71 30.32
C VAL A 280 6.37 20.67 28.85
N ALA A 281 7.21 19.68 28.48
CA ALA A 281 7.75 19.53 27.13
C ALA A 281 6.91 18.60 26.23
N ASN A 282 6.38 17.50 26.76
CA ASN A 282 5.68 16.44 26.01
C ASN A 282 4.42 15.95 26.75
N LYS A 283 3.24 16.23 26.18
CA LYS A 283 1.94 15.68 26.60
C LYS A 283 1.52 14.60 25.62
N ASP A 284 2.30 13.53 25.54
CA ASP A 284 2.05 12.43 24.62
C ASP A 284 1.29 11.31 25.37
N VAL A 285 0.33 10.69 24.68
CA VAL A 285 -0.34 9.48 25.18
C VAL A 285 0.59 8.31 24.94
N VAL A 286 0.75 7.46 25.94
CA VAL A 286 1.51 6.23 25.85
C VAL A 286 0.57 5.08 26.17
N LEU A 287 0.45 4.15 25.22
CA LEU A 287 -0.18 2.86 25.47
C LEU A 287 0.88 1.93 26.00
N HIS A 288 0.59 1.27 27.12
CA HIS A 288 1.43 0.23 27.69
C HIS A 288 0.68 -1.10 27.65
N SER A 289 1.37 -2.20 27.44
CA SER A 289 0.80 -3.54 27.56
C SER A 289 1.90 -4.58 27.74
N ALA A 290 1.58 -5.72 28.36
CA ALA A 290 2.41 -6.92 28.32
C ALA A 290 2.20 -7.74 27.03
N ASN A 291 1.20 -7.37 26.22
CA ASN A 291 0.80 -8.04 24.99
C ASN A 291 1.22 -7.18 23.79
N ASP A 292 2.26 -7.61 23.10
CA ASP A 292 2.79 -6.93 21.92
C ASP A 292 1.84 -6.99 20.73
N ALA A 293 1.23 -8.15 20.48
CA ALA A 293 0.27 -8.34 19.38
C ALA A 293 -0.92 -7.37 19.51
N LEU A 294 -1.45 -7.19 20.72
CA LEU A 294 -2.51 -6.21 20.97
C LEU A 294 -2.06 -4.77 20.71
N LEU A 295 -0.82 -4.41 21.07
CA LEU A 295 -0.31 -3.07 20.78
C LEU A 295 -0.04 -2.84 19.29
N GLU A 296 0.32 -3.88 18.53
CA GLU A 296 0.38 -3.79 17.07
C GLU A 296 -1.01 -3.58 16.46
N ASP A 297 -2.03 -4.30 16.92
CA ASP A 297 -3.43 -4.05 16.51
C ASP A 297 -3.85 -2.60 16.81
N MET A 298 -3.48 -2.09 17.99
CA MET A 298 -3.75 -0.70 18.36
C MET A 298 -3.04 0.29 17.43
N ARG A 299 -1.79 0.00 17.03
CA ARG A 299 -1.03 0.85 16.10
C ARG A 299 -1.70 0.91 14.74
N GLU A 300 -2.17 -0.23 14.24
CA GLU A 300 -2.93 -0.32 13.01
C GLU A 300 -4.25 0.47 13.09
N LEU A 301 -5.01 0.29 14.17
CA LEU A 301 -6.27 1.02 14.35
C LEU A 301 -6.04 2.54 14.46
N LEU A 302 -4.93 2.97 15.05
CA LEU A 302 -4.51 4.38 15.10
C LEU A 302 -4.20 4.92 13.69
N ILE A 303 -3.49 4.14 12.86
CA ILE A 303 -3.17 4.49 11.47
C ILE A 303 -4.46 4.71 10.66
N LEU A 304 -5.44 3.81 10.75
CA LEU A 304 -6.74 3.93 10.10
C LEU A 304 -7.62 5.07 10.65
N CYS A 305 -7.21 5.69 11.76
CA CYS A 305 -7.83 6.89 12.33
C CYS A 305 -7.04 8.18 12.03
N GLY A 306 -5.95 8.10 11.24
CA GLY A 306 -5.08 9.24 10.95
C GLY A 306 -4.29 9.73 12.15
N ILE A 307 -4.08 8.86 13.15
CA ILE A 307 -3.34 9.13 14.37
C ILE A 307 -1.97 8.45 14.26
N ARG A 308 -0.91 9.20 14.56
CA ARG A 308 0.45 8.70 14.40
C ARG A 308 0.87 7.93 15.64
N SER A 309 1.52 6.79 15.44
CA SER A 309 2.11 5.99 16.49
C SER A 309 3.61 5.81 16.25
N SER A 310 4.39 5.68 17.34
CA SER A 310 5.74 5.17 17.24
C SER A 310 5.72 3.68 16.92
N ARG A 311 6.88 3.12 16.58
CA ARG A 311 7.07 1.67 16.65
C ARG A 311 6.93 1.18 18.09
N LEU A 312 6.61 -0.11 18.21
CA LEU A 312 6.62 -0.80 19.48
C LEU A 312 8.01 -0.71 20.11
N SER A 313 8.06 -0.26 21.37
CA SER A 313 9.28 -0.20 22.15
C SER A 313 9.20 -1.17 23.32
N LEU A 314 10.32 -1.81 23.63
CA LEU A 314 10.44 -2.82 24.69
C LEU A 314 11.05 -2.19 25.95
N SER A 315 10.50 -2.55 27.11
CA SER A 315 11.08 -2.28 28.42
C SER A 315 11.08 -3.55 29.26
N THR A 316 12.11 -3.74 30.08
CA THR A 316 12.15 -4.80 31.09
C THR A 316 12.32 -4.19 32.47
N SER A 317 11.56 -4.69 33.44
CA SER A 317 11.63 -4.27 34.84
C SER A 317 11.58 -5.47 35.76
N LYS A 318 12.11 -5.33 36.98
CA LYS A 318 11.96 -6.36 38.01
C LYS A 318 10.57 -6.28 38.63
N HIS A 319 9.97 -7.43 38.91
CA HIS A 319 8.68 -7.48 39.58
C HIS A 319 8.80 -6.84 40.98
N PRO A 320 7.85 -5.96 41.38
CA PRO A 320 7.98 -5.18 42.62
C PRO A 320 8.06 -6.04 43.90
N LEU A 321 7.49 -7.24 43.86
CA LEU A 321 7.41 -8.16 44.99
C LEU A 321 8.28 -9.42 44.84
N ASP A 322 8.82 -9.68 43.66
CA ASP A 322 9.61 -10.88 43.37
C ASP A 322 10.85 -10.49 42.55
N PRO A 323 12.00 -10.27 43.20
CA PRO A 323 13.21 -9.76 42.55
C PRO A 323 13.79 -10.65 41.45
N GLU A 324 13.44 -11.94 41.44
CA GLU A 324 13.88 -12.94 40.46
C GLU A 324 12.98 -12.93 39.21
N ARG A 325 11.77 -12.38 39.32
CA ARG A 325 10.83 -12.29 38.19
C ARG A 325 11.08 -11.01 37.39
N VAL A 326 11.44 -11.17 36.12
CA VAL A 326 11.53 -10.07 35.14
C VAL A 326 10.18 -9.92 34.42
N MET A 327 9.69 -8.69 34.36
CA MET A 327 8.52 -8.31 33.59
C MET A 327 8.95 -7.61 32.31
N THR A 328 8.40 -8.06 31.19
CA THR A 328 8.54 -7.40 29.91
C THR A 328 7.29 -6.58 29.65
N SER A 329 7.45 -5.32 29.30
CA SER A 329 6.35 -4.45 28.86
C SER A 329 6.70 -3.76 27.57
N TYR A 330 5.67 -3.58 26.75
CA TYR A 330 5.74 -2.91 25.48
C TYR A 330 5.02 -1.58 25.57
N PHE A 331 5.45 -0.62 24.77
CA PHE A 331 4.79 0.67 24.72
C PHE A 331 4.82 1.33 23.35
N VAL A 332 3.78 2.11 23.09
CA VAL A 332 3.57 2.87 21.87
C VAL A 332 3.29 4.32 22.23
N HIS A 333 4.04 5.23 21.63
CA HIS A 333 3.81 6.67 21.76
C HIS A 333 2.85 7.14 20.69
N LEU A 334 1.78 7.81 21.10
CA LEU A 334 0.87 8.49 20.19
C LEU A 334 1.35 9.92 20.01
N SER A 335 1.32 10.36 18.76
CA SER A 335 1.41 11.75 18.35
C SER A 335 0.35 11.97 17.27
N GLY A 336 0.20 13.16 16.73
CA GLY A 336 -0.83 13.37 15.71
C GLY A 336 -2.01 14.15 16.21
N ARG A 337 -3.11 13.88 15.50
CA ARG A 337 -4.46 14.34 15.80
C ARG A 337 -5.10 13.45 16.87
N PHE A 338 -4.38 13.19 17.97
CA PHE A 338 -4.89 12.37 19.06
C PHE A 338 -6.00 13.08 19.87
N ASP A 339 -6.20 14.37 19.63
CA ASP A 339 -7.36 15.16 20.09
C ASP A 339 -8.69 14.68 19.49
N ARG A 340 -8.65 13.87 18.42
CA ARG A 340 -9.83 13.20 17.85
C ARG A 340 -10.38 12.08 18.73
N ILE A 341 -9.61 11.56 19.68
CA ILE A 341 -10.00 10.42 20.51
C ILE A 341 -10.98 10.90 21.60
N PRO A 342 -12.25 10.44 21.59
CA PRO A 342 -13.28 10.93 22.50
C PRO A 342 -13.22 10.23 23.87
N CYS A 343 -12.12 10.40 24.63
CA CYS A 343 -12.00 9.86 25.98
C CYS A 343 -13.11 10.39 26.90
N ARG A 344 -13.68 9.51 27.73
CA ARG A 344 -14.75 9.84 28.68
C ARG A 344 -14.24 10.08 30.09
N SER A 345 -13.05 9.58 30.45
CA SER A 345 -12.42 9.94 31.72
C SER A 345 -11.99 11.42 31.67
N PRO A 346 -12.50 12.29 32.57
CA PRO A 346 -12.06 13.69 32.62
C PRO A 346 -10.54 13.81 32.83
N ARG A 347 -9.97 12.91 33.65
CA ARG A 347 -8.52 12.85 33.92
C ARG A 347 -7.71 12.62 32.65
N ARG A 348 -8.23 11.83 31.70
CA ARG A 348 -7.60 11.59 30.40
C ARG A 348 -7.91 12.74 29.44
N ALA A 349 -9.18 13.07 29.26
CA ALA A 349 -9.66 14.09 28.33
C ALA A 349 -9.02 15.47 28.57
N GLU A 350 -8.89 15.92 29.82
CA GLU A 350 -8.23 17.19 30.15
C GLU A 350 -6.75 17.23 29.74
N ARG A 351 -6.08 16.07 29.77
CA ARG A 351 -4.67 15.94 29.39
C ARG A 351 -4.48 15.78 27.88
N MET A 352 -5.52 15.38 27.14
CA MET A 352 -5.55 15.25 25.68
C MET A 352 -5.58 16.62 24.95
N GLY A 353 -5.41 17.73 25.66
CA GLY A 353 -5.56 19.09 25.15
C GLY A 353 -4.28 19.81 24.69
N ARG A 354 -4.35 20.35 23.46
CA ARG A 354 -3.62 21.49 22.87
C ARG A 354 -2.13 21.31 22.55
N ARG A 355 -1.85 20.58 21.47
CA ARG A 355 -1.01 21.15 20.41
C ARG A 355 -1.86 21.37 19.17
N ASN A 356 -1.81 22.58 18.60
CA ASN A 356 -2.13 22.74 17.19
C ASN A 356 -1.12 21.87 16.44
N TYR A 357 -1.55 20.71 15.96
CA TYR A 357 -0.70 19.83 15.19
C TYR A 357 -0.37 20.54 13.86
N HIS A 358 0.66 21.39 13.88
CA HIS A 358 1.27 21.95 12.69
C HIS A 358 2.17 20.88 12.11
N HIS A 359 1.59 19.79 11.59
CA HIS A 359 2.35 18.93 10.71
C HIS A 359 2.47 19.61 9.36
N VAL A 360 3.47 20.48 9.32
CA VAL A 360 4.00 21.09 8.13
C VAL A 360 4.71 19.98 7.35
N TYR A 361 3.96 19.18 6.60
CA TYR A 361 4.54 18.46 5.45
C TYR A 361 5.06 19.46 4.41
N GLY A 362 4.77 20.76 4.54
CA GLY A 362 5.34 21.89 3.79
C GLY A 362 6.61 22.52 4.35
N SER A 363 7.53 21.75 4.93
CA SER A 363 8.79 22.31 5.46
C SER A 363 9.72 22.82 4.35
N ALA A 364 9.46 22.44 3.10
CA ALA A 364 10.11 22.99 1.94
C ALA A 364 9.54 24.39 1.60
N LYS A 365 10.40 25.42 1.67
CA LYS A 365 10.07 26.75 1.13
C LYS A 365 10.02 26.66 -0.40
N GLY A 366 8.89 26.98 -1.01
CA GLY A 366 8.71 26.98 -2.48
C GLY A 366 7.33 27.48 -2.88
N THR A 367 7.18 27.98 -4.10
CA THR A 367 5.91 28.59 -4.57
C THR A 367 4.82 27.58 -4.87
N THR A 368 5.17 26.34 -5.21
CA THR A 368 4.20 25.30 -5.65
C THR A 368 4.08 24.12 -4.68
N PHE A 369 4.89 24.04 -3.62
CA PHE A 369 4.87 22.86 -2.74
C PHE A 369 3.47 22.55 -2.18
N LYS A 370 2.74 23.59 -1.75
CA LYS A 370 1.41 23.44 -1.13
C LYS A 370 0.35 22.90 -2.10
N SER A 371 0.51 23.04 -3.42
CA SER A 371 -0.47 22.50 -4.37
C SER A 371 -0.34 21.00 -4.58
N HIS A 372 0.74 20.37 -4.11
CA HIS A 372 0.96 18.93 -4.18
C HIS A 372 0.67 18.22 -2.85
N VAL A 373 0.15 18.93 -1.85
CA VAL A 373 -0.17 18.33 -0.54
C VAL A 373 -1.67 18.37 -0.37
N GLY A 374 -2.26 17.21 -0.07
CA GLY A 374 -3.67 17.08 0.25
C GLY A 374 -3.94 17.10 1.76
N GLU A 375 -5.21 16.92 2.12
CA GLU A 375 -5.60 16.73 3.53
C GLU A 375 -5.06 15.40 4.09
N MET A 376 -4.99 14.38 3.23
CA MET A 376 -4.69 13.00 3.62
C MET A 376 -3.30 12.50 3.18
N HIS A 377 -2.52 13.29 2.46
CA HIS A 377 -1.16 12.89 2.05
C HIS A 377 -0.21 14.09 2.05
N GLY A 378 1.09 13.81 2.05
CA GLY A 378 2.14 14.82 1.91
C GLY A 378 3.48 14.20 1.55
N PHE A 379 4.56 14.96 1.65
CA PHE A 379 5.91 14.49 1.31
C PHE A 379 6.84 14.49 2.52
N VAL A 380 7.71 13.49 2.59
CA VAL A 380 8.75 13.34 3.61
C VAL A 380 10.10 13.04 2.96
N ARG A 381 11.20 13.37 3.66
CA ARG A 381 12.53 13.08 3.13
C ARG A 381 12.92 11.63 3.38
N ILE A 382 13.49 10.99 2.37
CA ILE A 382 14.17 9.71 2.52
C ILE A 382 15.38 9.90 3.44
N GLU A 383 15.49 9.03 4.44
CA GLU A 383 16.59 8.98 5.41
C GLU A 383 17.71 8.06 4.92
N SER A 384 17.37 6.84 4.50
CA SER A 384 18.31 5.90 3.89
C SER A 384 17.61 4.95 2.91
N ILE A 385 18.42 4.37 2.02
CA ILE A 385 18.07 3.31 1.08
C ILE A 385 19.20 2.29 1.15
N GLU A 386 18.89 1.05 1.53
CA GLU A 386 19.88 0.01 1.78
C GLU A 386 19.43 -1.30 1.13
N SER A 387 20.31 -1.97 0.36
CA SER A 387 20.03 -3.34 -0.11
C SER A 387 20.01 -4.28 1.10
N VAL A 388 18.96 -5.08 1.20
CA VAL A 388 18.71 -6.01 2.31
C VAL A 388 18.74 -7.48 1.87
N GLY A 389 19.13 -7.73 0.62
CA GLY A 389 19.29 -9.06 0.04
C GLY A 389 18.13 -9.46 -0.87
N VAL A 390 18.09 -10.74 -1.21
CA VAL A 390 17.13 -11.30 -2.15
C VAL A 390 15.94 -11.91 -1.39
N GLU A 391 14.73 -11.49 -1.74
CA GLU A 391 13.48 -11.92 -1.10
C GLU A 391 12.35 -12.08 -2.12
N PRO A 392 11.31 -12.87 -1.80
CA PRO A 392 10.15 -13.00 -2.65
C PRO A 392 9.36 -11.68 -2.69
N VAL A 393 9.14 -11.17 -3.90
CA VAL A 393 8.44 -9.92 -4.14
C VAL A 393 7.10 -10.13 -4.84
N TYR A 394 6.18 -9.26 -4.51
CA TYR A 394 4.79 -9.31 -4.93
C TYR A 394 4.36 -7.95 -5.41
N ASP A 395 3.31 -7.95 -6.21
CA ASP A 395 2.65 -6.74 -6.61
C ASP A 395 1.15 -6.96 -6.79
N ILE A 396 0.40 -5.86 -6.76
CA ILE A 396 -1.06 -5.87 -6.94
C ILE A 396 -1.44 -4.97 -8.09
N GLU A 397 -2.59 -5.24 -8.69
CA GLU A 397 -3.23 -4.32 -9.63
C GLU A 397 -4.42 -3.65 -8.97
N VAL A 398 -4.52 -2.33 -9.15
CA VAL A 398 -5.54 -1.52 -8.49
C VAL A 398 -6.34 -0.75 -9.53
N ALA A 399 -7.66 -0.82 -9.42
CA ALA A 399 -8.57 -0.18 -10.36
C ALA A 399 -8.43 1.36 -10.33
N GLY A 400 -8.36 1.94 -11.53
CA GLY A 400 -8.45 3.38 -11.74
C GLY A 400 -7.13 4.11 -11.58
N HIS A 401 -6.67 4.35 -10.35
CA HIS A 401 -5.58 5.32 -10.08
C HIS A 401 -4.16 4.74 -10.19
N HIS A 402 -4.03 3.44 -10.38
CA HIS A 402 -2.75 2.76 -10.63
C HIS A 402 -1.68 2.98 -9.54
N ASN A 403 -2.10 3.20 -8.30
CA ASN A 403 -1.22 3.35 -7.15
C ASN A 403 -1.94 2.91 -5.87
N PHE A 404 -1.20 2.68 -4.80
CA PHE A 404 -1.77 2.31 -3.51
C PHE A 404 -0.89 2.75 -2.34
N VAL A 405 -1.44 2.68 -1.13
CA VAL A 405 -0.74 2.99 0.11
C VAL A 405 -0.19 1.72 0.76
N ALA A 406 1.14 1.65 0.90
CA ALA A 406 1.85 0.55 1.54
C ALA A 406 2.87 1.07 2.56
N GLU A 407 2.83 0.59 3.80
CA GLU A 407 3.67 1.06 4.91
C GLU A 407 3.59 2.59 5.12
N GLY A 408 2.49 3.20 4.67
CA GLY A 408 2.29 4.65 4.63
C GLY A 408 2.91 5.37 3.44
N PHE A 409 3.66 4.70 2.57
CA PHE A 409 4.15 5.26 1.30
C PHE A 409 3.10 5.14 0.20
N ILE A 410 3.08 6.10 -0.72
CA ILE A 410 2.27 6.04 -1.94
C ILE A 410 3.17 5.50 -3.06
N VAL A 411 2.83 4.30 -3.53
CA VAL A 411 3.61 3.52 -4.49
C VAL A 411 2.77 3.14 -5.69
N HIS A 412 3.39 2.96 -6.85
CA HIS A 412 2.68 2.59 -8.07
C HIS A 412 2.40 1.09 -8.06
N ASN A 413 1.42 0.69 -8.86
CA ASN A 413 1.08 -0.71 -9.10
C ASN A 413 1.62 -1.14 -10.48
N SER A 414 2.00 -2.39 -10.69
CA SER A 414 2.21 -2.92 -12.04
C SER A 414 0.88 -3.39 -12.64
N GLU A 415 0.81 -3.42 -13.96
CA GLU A 415 -0.29 -4.05 -14.69
C GLU A 415 -0.19 -5.59 -14.51
N VAL A 416 -0.75 -6.12 -13.43
CA VAL A 416 -0.71 -7.56 -13.08
C VAL A 416 -1.43 -8.42 -14.13
N VAL A 417 -2.35 -7.86 -14.93
CA VAL A 417 -3.00 -8.55 -16.07
C VAL A 417 -1.98 -9.20 -17.02
N TYR A 418 -0.74 -8.68 -17.14
CA TYR A 418 0.29 -9.31 -17.99
C TYR A 418 0.76 -10.68 -17.49
N HIS A 419 0.81 -10.91 -16.17
CA HIS A 419 1.39 -12.13 -15.61
C HIS A 419 0.51 -13.36 -15.79
N LYS A 420 -0.81 -13.21 -15.63
CA LYS A 420 -1.75 -14.33 -15.79
C LYS A 420 -1.95 -14.68 -17.26
N THR A 421 -1.96 -13.66 -18.12
CA THR A 421 -2.13 -13.82 -19.56
C THR A 421 -0.89 -14.48 -20.19
N LYS A 422 0.34 -14.20 -19.73
CA LYS A 422 1.56 -14.77 -20.34
C LYS A 422 1.63 -16.30 -20.28
N THR A 423 1.36 -16.92 -19.14
CA THR A 423 1.36 -18.40 -19.03
C THR A 423 0.26 -19.02 -19.89
N GLU A 424 -0.94 -18.42 -19.92
CA GLU A 424 -2.06 -18.89 -20.76
C GLU A 424 -1.78 -18.72 -22.26
N LEU A 425 -1.01 -17.70 -22.65
CA LEU A 425 -0.55 -17.47 -24.03
C LEU A 425 0.55 -18.47 -24.43
N GLU A 426 1.52 -18.71 -23.54
CA GLU A 426 2.60 -19.68 -23.76
C GLU A 426 2.05 -21.11 -23.89
N ASP A 427 1.06 -21.48 -23.09
CA ASP A 427 0.36 -22.78 -23.18
C ASP A 427 -0.37 -22.96 -24.52
N GLN A 428 -0.80 -21.87 -25.15
CA GLN A 428 -1.39 -21.83 -26.49
C GLN A 428 -0.34 -21.75 -27.61
N GLY A 429 0.95 -21.73 -27.26
CA GLY A 429 2.07 -21.61 -28.20
C GLY A 429 2.24 -20.21 -28.79
N ILE A 430 1.61 -19.20 -28.21
CA ILE A 430 1.73 -17.81 -28.64
C ILE A 430 3.02 -17.24 -28.07
N LEU A 431 3.86 -16.66 -28.92
CA LEU A 431 5.05 -15.93 -28.49
C LEU A 431 4.69 -14.45 -28.41
N PHE A 432 4.66 -13.89 -27.21
CA PHE A 432 4.50 -12.45 -27.00
C PHE A 432 5.59 -11.93 -26.06
N MET A 433 6.52 -11.15 -26.61
CA MET A 433 7.71 -10.65 -25.92
C MET A 433 8.28 -9.42 -26.63
N ASP A 434 9.34 -8.83 -26.10
CA ASP A 434 10.06 -7.77 -26.79
C ASP A 434 10.91 -8.29 -27.95
N MET A 435 11.17 -7.42 -28.93
CA MET A 435 11.94 -7.80 -30.11
C MET A 435 13.39 -8.23 -29.81
N ASP A 436 14.03 -7.68 -28.78
CA ASP A 436 15.41 -8.04 -28.42
C ASP A 436 15.48 -9.48 -27.88
N THR A 437 14.55 -9.84 -26.99
CA THR A 437 14.36 -11.21 -26.50
C THR A 437 13.99 -12.15 -27.64
N ALA A 438 13.09 -11.76 -28.55
CA ALA A 438 12.74 -12.58 -29.69
C ALA A 438 13.93 -12.82 -30.62
N LEU A 439 14.77 -11.82 -30.88
CA LEU A 439 15.97 -11.97 -31.70
C LEU A 439 16.98 -12.93 -31.05
N ARG A 440 17.12 -12.87 -29.72
CA ARG A 440 18.05 -13.72 -28.96
C ARG A 440 17.55 -15.17 -28.86
N ASP A 441 16.28 -15.35 -28.51
CA ASP A 441 15.73 -16.64 -28.06
C ASP A 441 14.95 -17.34 -29.18
N HIS A 442 14.43 -16.60 -30.17
CA HIS A 442 13.68 -17.09 -31.34
C HIS A 442 14.24 -16.55 -32.67
N GLY A 443 15.57 -16.38 -32.73
CA GLY A 443 16.26 -15.79 -33.88
C GLY A 443 16.04 -16.54 -35.21
N ASP A 444 15.70 -17.82 -35.15
CA ASP A 444 15.34 -18.64 -36.31
C ASP A 444 14.03 -18.20 -36.97
N ILE A 445 13.04 -17.80 -36.16
CA ILE A 445 11.77 -17.24 -36.64
C ILE A 445 11.98 -15.79 -37.05
N VAL A 446 12.60 -14.97 -36.20
CA VAL A 446 12.82 -13.55 -36.47
C VAL A 446 13.55 -13.36 -37.80
N LYS A 447 14.61 -14.13 -38.06
CA LYS A 447 15.40 -14.07 -39.30
C LYS A 447 14.59 -14.36 -40.56
N GLN A 448 13.49 -15.12 -40.48
CA GLN A 448 12.66 -15.41 -41.64
C GLN A 448 11.82 -14.21 -42.09
N TYR A 449 11.44 -13.33 -41.16
CA TYR A 449 10.45 -12.28 -41.41
C TYR A 449 11.01 -10.86 -41.26
N PHE A 450 12.07 -10.67 -40.47
CA PHE A 450 12.63 -9.36 -40.19
C PHE A 450 13.11 -8.65 -41.46
N GLY A 451 12.56 -7.44 -41.72
CA GLY A 451 12.95 -6.62 -42.86
C GLY A 451 12.50 -7.17 -44.22
N THR A 452 11.53 -8.08 -44.23
CA THR A 452 10.98 -8.65 -45.47
C THR A 452 9.88 -7.77 -46.07
N ILE A 453 9.10 -7.08 -45.23
CA ILE A 453 8.06 -6.15 -45.68
C ILE A 453 8.65 -4.75 -45.82
N ILE A 454 9.49 -4.33 -44.87
CA ILE A 454 10.16 -3.03 -44.86
C ILE A 454 11.68 -3.26 -44.84
N PRO A 455 12.31 -3.41 -46.03
CA PRO A 455 13.75 -3.62 -46.15
C PRO A 455 14.55 -2.40 -45.68
N PRO A 456 15.80 -2.58 -45.22
CA PRO A 456 16.67 -1.46 -44.82
C PRO A 456 16.90 -0.42 -45.93
N ALA A 457 16.74 -0.80 -47.20
CA ALA A 457 16.92 0.06 -48.36
C ALA A 457 15.65 0.83 -48.78
N ASP A 458 14.52 0.64 -48.10
CA ASP A 458 13.23 1.25 -48.45
C ASP A 458 13.32 2.80 -48.46
N ASN A 459 13.74 3.36 -47.32
CA ASN A 459 13.94 4.80 -47.17
C ASN A 459 14.90 5.12 -46.03
N LYS A 460 15.30 6.40 -45.90
CA LYS A 460 16.28 6.83 -44.90
C LYS A 460 15.87 6.53 -43.44
N PHE A 461 14.57 6.51 -43.14
CA PHE A 461 14.05 6.23 -41.80
C PHE A 461 14.01 4.71 -41.53
N ALA A 462 13.62 3.91 -42.52
CA ALA A 462 13.74 2.45 -42.46
C ALA A 462 15.19 2.00 -42.33
N ALA A 463 16.13 2.65 -43.04
CA ALA A 463 17.56 2.40 -42.92
C ALA A 463 18.07 2.73 -41.52
N LEU A 464 17.65 3.87 -40.98
CA LEU A 464 18.00 4.31 -39.62
C LEU A 464 17.44 3.34 -38.57
N ASN A 465 16.14 3.07 -38.59
CA ASN A 465 15.50 2.10 -37.71
C ASN A 465 16.19 0.72 -37.82
N SER A 466 16.40 0.19 -39.03
CA SER A 466 17.08 -1.11 -39.18
C SER A 466 18.50 -1.16 -38.61
N ALA A 467 19.20 -0.02 -38.56
CA ALA A 467 20.57 0.08 -38.06
C ALA A 467 20.64 0.29 -36.54
N VAL A 468 19.68 1.00 -35.94
CA VAL A 468 19.73 1.42 -34.53
C VAL A 468 18.42 1.19 -33.77
N TRP A 469 17.55 0.30 -34.24
CA TRP A 469 16.29 -0.01 -33.56
C TRP A 469 16.55 -0.44 -32.13
N SER A 470 15.62 -0.07 -31.25
CA SER A 470 15.66 -0.41 -29.84
C SER A 470 14.23 -0.58 -29.33
N GLY A 471 13.97 -1.72 -28.69
CA GLY A 471 12.63 -2.08 -28.22
C GLY A 471 11.63 -2.39 -29.33
N GLY A 472 10.34 -2.36 -28.97
CA GLY A 472 9.23 -2.85 -29.79
C GLY A 472 8.85 -4.29 -29.47
N SER A 473 7.80 -4.78 -30.13
CA SER A 473 7.15 -6.06 -29.77
C SER A 473 7.33 -7.15 -30.82
N PHE A 474 7.54 -8.38 -30.37
CA PHE A 474 7.45 -9.59 -31.20
C PHE A 474 6.20 -10.38 -30.82
N ILE A 475 5.37 -10.68 -31.83
CA ILE A 475 4.17 -11.50 -31.68
C ILE A 475 4.19 -12.60 -32.72
N TYR A 476 4.14 -13.87 -32.30
CA TYR A 476 3.86 -15.02 -33.16
C TYR A 476 2.62 -15.76 -32.65
N VAL A 477 1.63 -15.94 -33.52
CA VAL A 477 0.39 -16.67 -33.24
C VAL A 477 0.36 -17.93 -34.10
N PRO A 478 0.38 -19.14 -33.50
CA PRO A 478 0.46 -20.39 -34.24
C PRO A 478 -0.84 -20.74 -34.97
N PRO A 479 -0.82 -21.73 -35.90
CA PRO A 479 -1.98 -22.07 -36.72
C PRO A 479 -3.23 -22.44 -35.91
N GLY A 480 -4.38 -21.87 -36.28
CA GLY A 480 -5.68 -22.17 -35.68
C GLY A 480 -5.91 -21.57 -34.29
N VAL A 481 -4.99 -20.77 -33.75
CA VAL A 481 -5.14 -20.14 -32.43
C VAL A 481 -5.80 -18.78 -32.53
N SER A 482 -6.82 -18.55 -31.69
CA SER A 482 -7.56 -17.29 -31.60
C SER A 482 -7.33 -16.66 -30.22
N VAL A 483 -6.72 -15.47 -30.19
CA VAL A 483 -6.45 -14.73 -28.96
C VAL A 483 -7.64 -13.84 -28.62
N ASP A 484 -8.58 -14.35 -27.82
CA ASP A 484 -9.86 -13.67 -27.53
C ASP A 484 -9.71 -12.34 -26.77
N ILE A 485 -8.59 -12.13 -26.08
CA ILE A 485 -8.26 -10.91 -25.32
C ILE A 485 -7.23 -10.09 -26.11
N PRO A 486 -7.40 -8.76 -26.26
CA PRO A 486 -6.39 -7.95 -26.93
C PRO A 486 -5.05 -7.99 -26.20
N LEU A 487 -3.98 -8.33 -26.91
CA LEU A 487 -2.61 -8.14 -26.43
C LEU A 487 -2.32 -6.65 -26.39
N GLN A 488 -1.71 -6.17 -25.31
CA GLN A 488 -1.38 -4.75 -25.17
C GLN A 488 0.11 -4.60 -24.89
N ALA A 489 0.73 -3.52 -25.39
CA ALA A 489 2.06 -3.09 -24.98
C ALA A 489 2.10 -1.57 -24.92
N TYR A 490 2.76 -1.02 -23.90
CA TYR A 490 2.86 0.42 -23.69
C TYR A 490 4.32 0.84 -23.61
N PHE A 491 4.74 1.76 -24.49
CA PHE A 491 6.11 2.27 -24.54
C PHE A 491 6.14 3.74 -24.10
N ARG A 492 6.92 4.06 -23.06
CA ARG A 492 7.02 5.41 -22.49
C ARG A 492 8.39 6.04 -22.77
N ILE A 493 8.41 7.25 -23.33
CA ILE A 493 9.64 8.04 -23.53
C ILE A 493 10.02 8.70 -22.20
N ASN A 494 11.20 8.37 -21.65
CA ASN A 494 11.61 8.83 -20.31
C ASN A 494 12.71 9.92 -20.28
N GLN A 495 13.26 10.40 -21.42
CA GLN A 495 14.30 11.46 -21.41
C GLN A 495 14.21 12.50 -22.55
N GLU A 496 14.69 13.71 -22.28
CA GLU A 496 14.85 14.82 -23.25
C GLU A 496 15.94 14.48 -24.31
N ASN A 497 15.70 14.83 -25.58
CA ASN A 497 16.60 14.61 -26.74
C ASN A 497 16.80 13.17 -27.24
N MET A 498 15.86 12.25 -27.00
CA MET A 498 15.96 10.87 -27.51
C MET A 498 15.15 10.64 -28.80
N GLY A 499 15.69 9.79 -29.68
CA GLY A 499 14.95 9.21 -30.81
C GLY A 499 14.41 7.83 -30.45
N GLN A 500 13.11 7.57 -30.68
CA GLN A 500 12.50 6.26 -30.47
C GLN A 500 12.43 5.51 -31.81
N PHE A 501 13.16 4.40 -31.91
CA PHE A 501 13.25 3.57 -33.12
C PHE A 501 12.69 2.18 -32.85
N GLU A 502 11.44 2.12 -32.41
CA GLU A 502 10.80 0.84 -32.11
C GLU A 502 10.60 0.02 -33.39
N ARG A 503 10.76 -1.29 -33.27
CA ARG A 503 10.42 -2.20 -34.34
C ARG A 503 9.47 -3.26 -33.81
N THR A 504 8.29 -3.36 -34.41
CA THR A 504 7.28 -4.35 -34.03
C THR A 504 7.12 -5.35 -35.16
N LEU A 505 7.21 -6.64 -34.86
CA LEU A 505 7.07 -7.73 -35.82
C LEU A 505 5.96 -8.68 -35.35
N ILE A 506 4.90 -8.77 -36.15
CA ILE A 506 3.70 -9.57 -35.86
C ILE A 506 3.53 -10.62 -36.97
N ILE A 507 3.52 -11.89 -36.58
CA ILE A 507 3.28 -13.03 -37.47
C ILE A 507 2.02 -13.75 -36.99
N VAL A 508 1.02 -13.80 -37.86
CA VAL A 508 -0.24 -14.53 -37.64
C VAL A 508 -0.30 -15.68 -38.63
N ASP A 509 -0.24 -16.91 -38.12
CA ASP A 509 -0.23 -18.11 -38.96
C ASP A 509 -1.61 -18.44 -39.54
N GLU A 510 -1.71 -19.55 -40.28
CA GLU A 510 -2.97 -19.93 -40.95
C GLU A 510 -4.11 -20.14 -39.95
N ASP A 511 -5.30 -19.66 -40.30
CA ASP A 511 -6.51 -19.76 -39.45
C ASP A 511 -6.37 -19.14 -38.04
N ALA A 512 -5.37 -18.28 -37.80
CA ALA A 512 -5.13 -17.67 -36.50
C ALA A 512 -5.73 -16.25 -36.37
N TRP A 513 -6.04 -15.82 -35.15
CA TRP A 513 -6.56 -14.48 -34.87
C TRP A 513 -5.86 -13.79 -33.70
N VAL A 514 -5.55 -12.50 -33.85
CA VAL A 514 -5.05 -11.65 -32.76
C VAL A 514 -5.53 -10.22 -32.89
N HIS A 515 -5.77 -9.59 -31.74
CA HIS A 515 -5.88 -8.14 -31.61
C HIS A 515 -4.71 -7.64 -30.78
N TYR A 516 -3.85 -6.82 -31.38
CA TYR A 516 -2.75 -6.14 -30.68
C TYR A 516 -3.02 -4.64 -30.59
N VAL A 517 -2.85 -4.08 -29.39
CA VAL A 517 -2.98 -2.66 -29.08
C VAL A 517 -1.63 -2.13 -28.60
N GLU A 518 -1.12 -1.10 -29.26
CA GLU A 518 0.15 -0.47 -28.94
C GLU A 518 -0.10 0.97 -28.53
N GLY A 519 0.40 1.37 -27.37
CA GLY A 519 0.29 2.74 -26.86
C GLY A 519 1.65 3.42 -26.76
N CYS A 520 1.77 4.61 -27.35
CA CYS A 520 2.96 5.45 -27.21
C CYS A 520 2.57 6.83 -26.67
N SER A 521 3.19 7.26 -25.56
CA SER A 521 3.01 8.61 -25.00
C SER A 521 4.33 9.29 -24.68
N ALA A 522 4.40 10.59 -24.98
CA ALA A 522 5.56 11.43 -24.70
C ALA A 522 5.16 12.58 -23.74
N PRO A 523 5.88 12.77 -22.62
CA PRO A 523 5.77 13.99 -21.83
C PRO A 523 6.11 15.25 -22.68
N ILE A 524 5.53 16.40 -22.34
CA ILE A 524 5.86 17.68 -23.01
C ILE A 524 7.29 18.08 -22.64
N TYR A 525 8.24 17.83 -23.55
CA TYR A 525 9.63 18.26 -23.42
C TYR A 525 9.88 19.60 -24.12
N THR A 526 11.00 20.27 -23.77
CA THR A 526 11.35 21.58 -24.35
C THR A 526 12.14 21.50 -25.66
N SER A 527 12.58 20.30 -26.05
CA SER A 527 13.37 20.03 -27.26
C SER A 527 12.66 19.08 -28.24
N ASP A 528 13.05 19.16 -29.50
CA ASP A 528 12.50 18.33 -30.59
C ASP A 528 12.94 16.85 -30.42
N SER A 529 12.02 15.90 -30.58
CA SER A 529 12.27 14.45 -30.51
C SER A 529 11.79 13.75 -31.80
N LEU A 530 12.44 12.67 -32.22
CA LEU A 530 12.07 11.90 -33.42
C LEU A 530 11.56 10.52 -33.02
N HIS A 531 10.35 10.18 -33.42
CA HIS A 531 9.80 8.85 -33.36
C HIS A 531 9.80 8.26 -34.76
N SER A 532 10.42 7.10 -34.96
CA SER A 532 10.46 6.41 -36.24
C SER A 532 10.27 4.92 -36.01
N ALA A 533 9.02 4.55 -35.80
CA ALA A 533 8.59 3.17 -35.64
C ALA A 533 8.54 2.42 -36.97
N VAL A 534 8.88 1.14 -36.95
CA VAL A 534 8.67 0.21 -38.05
C VAL A 534 7.78 -0.92 -37.57
N VAL A 535 6.62 -1.10 -38.20
CA VAL A 535 5.68 -2.18 -37.86
C VAL A 535 5.54 -3.11 -39.07
N GLU A 536 5.96 -4.35 -38.92
CA GLU A 536 5.83 -5.41 -39.93
C GLU A 536 4.77 -6.41 -39.47
N ILE A 537 3.67 -6.52 -40.23
CA ILE A 537 2.57 -7.44 -39.94
C ILE A 537 2.43 -8.44 -41.08
N ILE A 538 2.69 -9.71 -40.80
CA ILE A 538 2.56 -10.82 -41.74
C ILE A 538 1.36 -11.67 -41.33
N VAL A 539 0.36 -11.76 -42.20
CA VAL A 539 -0.84 -12.56 -41.98
C VAL A 539 -0.92 -13.65 -43.05
N LYS A 540 -0.86 -14.92 -42.62
CA LYS A 540 -0.93 -16.09 -43.49
C LYS A 540 -2.39 -16.44 -43.89
N PRO A 541 -2.63 -17.38 -44.82
CA PRO A 541 -3.96 -17.70 -45.32
C PRO A 541 -5.01 -17.91 -44.22
N ARG A 542 -6.17 -17.23 -44.34
CA ARG A 542 -7.30 -17.26 -43.37
C ARG A 542 -6.97 -16.71 -41.97
N GLY A 543 -5.74 -16.29 -41.71
CA GLY A 543 -5.39 -15.55 -40.50
C GLY A 543 -6.00 -14.15 -40.48
N ARG A 544 -6.12 -13.55 -39.30
CA ARG A 544 -6.64 -12.19 -39.14
C ARG A 544 -5.91 -11.46 -38.00
N CYS A 545 -5.37 -10.29 -38.30
CA CYS A 545 -4.75 -9.40 -37.32
C CYS A 545 -5.57 -8.12 -37.21
N ARG A 546 -5.86 -7.67 -35.98
CA ARG A 546 -6.30 -6.31 -35.70
C ARG A 546 -5.19 -5.59 -34.96
N TYR A 547 -4.55 -4.63 -35.61
CA TYR A 547 -3.55 -3.77 -34.99
C TYR A 547 -4.18 -2.40 -34.68
N THR A 548 -4.03 -1.94 -33.44
CA THR A 548 -4.53 -0.63 -32.98
C THR A 548 -3.37 0.13 -32.36
N THR A 549 -2.97 1.24 -32.99
CA THR A 549 -1.98 2.16 -32.40
C THR A 549 -2.70 3.34 -31.76
N ILE A 550 -2.37 3.65 -30.51
CA ILE A 550 -2.87 4.79 -29.76
C ILE A 550 -1.69 5.73 -29.55
N GLN A 551 -1.75 6.88 -30.22
CA GLN A 551 -0.66 7.85 -30.23
C GLN A 551 -1.11 9.16 -29.61
N ASN A 552 -0.40 9.59 -28.55
CA ASN A 552 -0.61 10.89 -27.92
C ASN A 552 0.72 11.66 -27.86
N TRP A 553 1.07 12.28 -28.99
CA TRP A 553 2.32 13.01 -29.16
C TRP A 553 2.19 14.48 -28.77
N SER A 554 3.22 15.03 -28.12
CA SER A 554 3.35 16.47 -27.94
C SER A 554 3.79 17.16 -29.25
N ASN A 555 3.52 18.46 -29.40
CA ASN A 555 3.77 19.21 -30.64
C ASN A 555 5.25 19.26 -31.10
N ASN A 556 6.17 18.84 -30.25
CA ASN A 556 7.62 18.79 -30.48
C ASN A 556 8.14 17.39 -30.87
N VAL A 557 7.26 16.41 -31.12
CA VAL A 557 7.63 15.08 -31.61
C VAL A 557 7.37 15.00 -33.11
N TYR A 558 8.44 14.75 -33.88
CA TYR A 558 8.34 14.37 -35.29
C TYR A 558 8.11 12.86 -35.38
N ASN A 559 7.00 12.44 -36.00
CA ASN A 559 6.64 11.05 -36.26
C ASN A 559 6.59 10.83 -37.77
#